data_AF-A0A1Q5P5Q1-F1
#
_entry.id   AF-A0A1Q5P5Q1-F1
#
_cell.length_a   1.000
_cell.length_b   1.000
_cell.length_c   1.000
_cell.angle_alpha   90.00
_cell.angle_beta   90.00
_cell.angle_gamma   90.00
#
_symmetry.space_group_name_H-M   'P 1'
#
loop_
_entity.id
_entity.type
_entity.pdbx_description
1 polymer ?
#
loop_
_entity_poly.entity_id
_entity_poly.type
_entity_poly.pdbx_seq_one_letter_code
_entity_poly.pdbx_strand_id
1 'polypeptide(L)'
;MKTELKEISYELDDKVNSVSLSVRTLNDIQILLGQLKVSMEEADHSNDRQFYFESHFRKVRVLSELTFYTMGKLGKDLAYLEELKDKLFEMVNSSEENKKASTECESKSEIKER
;
A
#
# COMPACT_ATOMS: atom_id res chain seq x y z
N MET A 1 13.99 15.21 -14.64
CA MET A 1 14.77 14.83 -13.45
C MET A 1 14.30 15.48 -12.14
N LYS A 2 14.55 16.77 -11.82
CA LYS A 2 14.10 17.34 -10.51
C LYS A 2 12.57 17.34 -10.34
N THR A 3 11.81 17.66 -11.39
CA THR A 3 10.33 17.68 -11.36
C THR A 3 9.76 16.27 -11.26
N GLU A 4 10.33 15.33 -12.01
CA GLU A 4 9.92 13.93 -12.09
C GLU A 4 10.20 13.17 -10.79
N LEU A 5 11.38 13.39 -10.17
CA LEU A 5 11.69 12.84 -8.84
C LEU A 5 10.72 13.40 -7.78
N LYS A 6 10.36 14.68 -7.89
CA LYS A 6 9.41 15.33 -6.99
C LYS A 6 8.02 14.70 -7.12
N GLU A 7 7.54 14.47 -8.34
CA GLU A 7 6.27 13.78 -8.62
C GLU A 7 6.26 12.36 -8.06
N ILE A 8 7.29 11.55 -8.34
CA ILE A 8 7.42 10.19 -7.79
C ILE A 8 7.42 10.22 -6.26
N SER A 9 8.10 11.18 -5.63
CA SER A 9 8.16 11.30 -4.18
C SER A 9 6.80 11.63 -3.56
N TYR A 10 6.01 12.49 -4.21
CA TYR A 10 4.64 12.80 -3.76
C TYR A 10 3.71 11.60 -3.90
N GLU A 11 3.77 10.91 -5.05
CA GLU A 11 2.93 9.75 -5.28
C GLU A 11 3.30 8.59 -4.34
N LEU A 12 4.60 8.41 -4.05
CA LEU A 12 5.07 7.44 -3.08
C LEU A 12 4.51 7.72 -1.68
N ASP A 13 4.58 8.97 -1.21
CA ASP A 13 4.04 9.37 0.09
C ASP A 13 2.52 9.16 0.18
N ASP A 14 1.77 9.60 -0.84
CA ASP A 14 0.31 9.40 -0.91
C ASP A 14 -0.05 7.91 -0.81
N LYS A 15 0.68 7.07 -1.56
CA LYS A 15 0.39 5.63 -1.63
C LYS A 15 0.79 4.89 -0.38
N VAL A 16 1.92 5.23 0.23
CA VAL A 16 2.31 4.71 1.55
C VAL A 16 1.28 5.07 2.61
N ASN A 17 0.76 6.30 2.59
CA ASN A 17 -0.31 6.73 3.49
C ASN A 17 -1.61 5.94 3.24
N SER A 18 -1.99 5.73 1.98
CA SER A 18 -3.17 4.92 1.61
C SER A 18 -3.05 3.45 2.03
N VAL A 19 -1.86 2.85 1.89
CA VAL A 19 -1.56 1.50 2.39
C VAL A 19 -1.67 1.45 3.91
N SER A 20 -1.05 2.42 4.61
CA SER A 20 -1.09 2.50 6.07
C SER A 20 -2.53 2.57 6.59
N LEU A 21 -3.37 3.39 5.94
CA LEU A 21 -4.79 3.49 6.28
C LEU A 21 -5.51 2.16 6.05
N SER A 22 -5.29 1.50 4.90
CA SER A 22 -5.93 0.22 4.57
C SER A 22 -5.54 -0.87 5.58
N VAL A 23 -4.27 -0.92 6.00
CA VAL A 23 -3.80 -1.85 7.04
C VAL A 23 -4.46 -1.57 8.39
N ARG A 24 -4.56 -0.31 8.80
CA ARG A 24 -5.27 0.08 10.04
C ARG A 24 -6.73 -0.35 9.99
N THR A 25 -7.41 -0.09 8.88
CA THR A 25 -8.81 -0.52 8.68
C THR A 25 -8.96 -2.04 8.76
N LEU A 26 -8.06 -2.82 8.17
CA LEU A 26 -8.09 -4.29 8.29
C LEU A 26 -7.87 -4.76 9.73
N ASN A 27 -6.98 -4.10 10.48
CA ASN A 27 -6.77 -4.39 11.89
C ASN A 27 -8.02 -4.08 12.74
N ASP A 28 -8.68 -2.96 12.46
CA ASP A 28 -9.94 -2.60 13.13
C ASP A 28 -11.04 -3.64 12.84
N ILE A 29 -11.15 -4.11 11.59
CA ILE A 29 -12.08 -5.19 11.22
C ILE A 29 -11.77 -6.47 11.98
N GLN A 30 -10.49 -6.83 12.13
CA GLN A 30 -10.09 -8.01 12.88
C GLN A 30 -10.51 -7.92 14.36
N ILE A 31 -10.36 -6.76 14.97
CA ILE A 31 -10.83 -6.51 16.34
C ILE A 31 -12.36 -6.69 16.44
N LEU A 32 -13.11 -6.10 15.50
CA LEU A 32 -14.57 -6.21 15.46
C LEU A 32 -15.05 -7.65 15.22
N LEU A 33 -14.37 -8.42 14.37
CA LEU A 33 -14.64 -9.84 14.18
C LEU A 33 -14.37 -10.64 15.46
N GLY A 34 -13.30 -10.32 16.18
CA GLY A 34 -13.02 -10.93 17.48
C GLY A 34 -14.12 -10.68 18.51
N GLN A 35 -14.59 -9.43 18.62
CA GLN A 35 -15.71 -9.07 19.50
C GLN A 35 -17.02 -9.76 19.07
N LEU A 36 -17.28 -9.83 17.77
CA LEU A 36 -18.46 -10.52 17.24
C LEU A 36 -18.44 -12.02 17.59
N LYS A 37 -17.28 -12.66 17.47
CA LYS A 37 -17.10 -14.06 17.85
C LYS A 37 -17.44 -14.28 19.33
N VAL A 38 -16.90 -13.47 20.23
CA VAL A 38 -17.21 -13.55 21.67
C VAL A 38 -18.72 -13.38 21.91
N SER A 39 -19.35 -12.39 21.28
CA SER A 39 -20.80 -12.17 21.40
C SER A 39 -21.64 -13.34 20.86
N MET A 40 -21.20 -14.01 19.80
CA MET A 40 -21.86 -15.21 19.28
C MET A 40 -21.70 -16.39 20.24
N GLU A 41 -20.52 -16.58 20.83
CA GLU A 41 -20.28 -17.60 21.86
C GLU A 41 -21.16 -17.36 23.09
N GLU A 42 -21.26 -16.12 23.58
CA GLU A 42 -22.13 -15.78 24.71
C GLU A 42 -23.61 -16.10 24.44
N ALA A 43 -24.12 -15.74 23.25
CA ALA A 43 -25.49 -16.04 22.84
C ALA A 43 -25.75 -17.55 22.69
N ASP A 44 -24.72 -18.34 22.37
CA ASP A 44 -24.78 -19.79 22.33
C ASP A 44 -24.95 -20.37 23.74
N HIS A 45 -24.14 -19.89 24.69
CA HIS A 45 -24.18 -20.32 26.09
C HIS A 45 -25.49 -19.92 26.79
N SER A 46 -26.04 -18.75 26.48
CA SER A 46 -27.33 -18.30 27.04
C SER A 46 -28.54 -18.91 26.34
N ASN A 47 -28.33 -19.69 25.27
CA ASN A 47 -29.37 -20.29 24.43
C ASN A 47 -30.27 -19.24 23.71
N ASP A 48 -29.80 -18.00 23.58
CA ASP A 48 -30.49 -16.88 22.92
C ASP A 48 -30.14 -16.72 21.44
N ARG A 49 -29.54 -17.75 20.82
CA ARG A 49 -29.08 -17.75 19.42
C ARG A 49 -30.07 -17.11 18.44
N GLN A 50 -31.35 -17.47 18.54
CA GLN A 50 -32.38 -16.99 17.62
C GLN A 50 -32.65 -15.48 17.75
N PHE A 51 -32.49 -14.92 18.95
CA PHE A 51 -32.69 -13.49 19.20
C PHE A 51 -31.56 -12.65 18.57
N TYR A 52 -30.33 -13.16 18.59
CA TYR A 52 -29.17 -12.42 18.10
C TYR A 52 -28.76 -12.72 16.65
N PHE A 53 -29.32 -13.78 16.06
CA PHE A 53 -28.92 -14.28 14.73
C PHE A 53 -28.91 -13.18 13.65
N GLU A 54 -29.98 -12.41 13.50
CA GLU A 54 -30.04 -11.37 12.45
C GLU A 54 -28.98 -10.28 12.64
N SER A 55 -28.74 -9.89 13.89
CA SER A 55 -27.75 -8.88 14.24
C SER A 55 -26.33 -9.37 13.94
N HIS A 56 -26.01 -10.59 14.36
CA HIS A 56 -24.72 -11.23 14.09
C HIS A 56 -24.50 -11.43 12.59
N PHE A 57 -25.50 -11.97 11.89
CA PHE A 57 -25.45 -12.17 10.44
C PHE A 57 -25.20 -10.87 9.68
N ARG A 58 -25.89 -9.79 10.05
CA ARG A 58 -25.68 -8.47 9.45
C ARG A 58 -24.25 -7.96 9.68
N LYS A 59 -23.72 -8.12 10.90
CA LYS A 59 -22.34 -7.72 11.22
C LYS A 59 -21.31 -8.52 10.41
N VAL A 60 -21.47 -9.85 10.33
CA VAL A 60 -20.60 -10.70 9.49
C VAL A 60 -20.62 -10.21 8.05
N ARG A 61 -21.80 -10.00 7.47
CA ARG A 61 -21.93 -9.53 6.08
C ARG A 61 -21.21 -8.20 5.85
N VAL A 62 -21.44 -7.21 6.73
CA VAL A 62 -20.83 -5.88 6.58
C VAL A 62 -19.31 -5.95 6.73
N LEU A 63 -18.80 -6.67 7.73
CA LEU A 63 -17.36 -6.81 7.94
C LEU A 63 -16.70 -7.56 6.78
N SER A 64 -17.33 -8.61 6.25
CA SER A 64 -16.85 -9.34 5.08
C SER A 64 -16.72 -8.44 3.85
N GLU A 65 -17.74 -7.62 3.56
CA GLU A 65 -17.66 -6.69 2.42
C GLU A 65 -16.59 -5.63 2.63
N LEU A 66 -16.49 -5.08 3.85
CA LEU A 66 -15.46 -4.09 4.14
C LEU A 66 -14.05 -4.68 4.00
N THR A 67 -13.83 -5.92 4.43
CA THR A 67 -12.58 -6.65 4.19
C THR A 67 -12.31 -6.79 2.69
N PHE A 68 -13.30 -7.22 1.91
CA PHE A 68 -13.16 -7.42 0.46
C PHE A 68 -12.72 -6.13 -0.24
N TYR A 69 -13.43 -5.02 0.01
CA TYR A 69 -13.08 -3.73 -0.59
C TYR A 69 -11.72 -3.21 -0.13
N THR A 70 -11.40 -3.36 1.16
CA THR A 70 -10.14 -2.85 1.73
C THR A 70 -8.94 -3.65 1.21
N MET A 71 -9.05 -4.98 1.13
CA MET A 71 -8.02 -5.83 0.51
C MET A 71 -7.84 -5.52 -0.97
N GLY A 72 -8.95 -5.32 -1.70
CA GLY A 72 -8.90 -4.95 -3.11
C GLY A 72 -8.20 -3.60 -3.35
N LYS A 73 -8.45 -2.62 -2.48
CA LYS A 73 -7.74 -1.32 -2.53
C LYS A 73 -6.26 -1.47 -2.17
N LEU A 74 -5.96 -2.18 -1.08
CA LEU A 74 -4.60 -2.44 -0.61
C LEU A 74 -3.74 -3.10 -1.71
N GLY A 75 -4.28 -4.12 -2.39
CA GLY A 75 -3.58 -4.78 -3.49
C GLY A 75 -3.25 -3.83 -4.65
N LYS A 76 -4.18 -2.94 -5.02
CA LYS A 76 -3.94 -1.93 -6.07
C LYS A 76 -2.88 -0.91 -5.66
N ASP A 77 -2.93 -0.41 -4.43
CA ASP A 77 -1.95 0.57 -3.93
C ASP A 77 -0.55 -0.08 -3.83
N LEU A 78 -0.45 -1.36 -3.44
CA LEU A 78 0.82 -2.10 -3.43
C LEU A 78 1.40 -2.30 -4.82
N ALA A 79 0.58 -2.74 -5.79
CA ALA A 79 1.03 -2.88 -7.18
C ALA A 79 1.54 -1.54 -7.75
N TYR A 80 0.85 -0.45 -7.45
CA TYR A 80 1.28 0.88 -7.89
C TYR A 80 2.58 1.33 -7.19
N LEU A 81 2.77 1.01 -5.91
CA LEU A 81 4.03 1.25 -5.21
C LEU A 81 5.20 0.47 -5.84
N GLU A 82 4.97 -0.75 -6.30
CA GLU A 82 5.97 -1.52 -7.04
C GLU A 82 6.36 -0.83 -8.34
N GLU A 83 5.38 -0.33 -9.11
CA GLU A 83 5.64 0.45 -10.33
C GLU A 83 6.43 1.74 -10.04
N LEU A 84 6.08 2.47 -8.98
CA LEU A 84 6.80 3.69 -8.57
C LEU A 84 8.24 3.37 -8.16
N LYS A 85 8.43 2.27 -7.43
CA LYS A 85 9.75 1.79 -7.02
C LYS A 85 10.60 1.45 -8.24
N ASP A 86 10.04 0.75 -9.23
CA ASP A 86 10.75 0.39 -10.47
C ASP A 86 11.12 1.66 -11.28
N LYS A 87 10.18 2.60 -11.46
CA LYS A 87 10.45 3.91 -12.11
C LYS A 87 11.55 4.69 -11.41
N LEU A 88 11.56 4.69 -10.08
CA LEU A 88 12.59 5.37 -9.30
C LEU A 88 13.97 4.72 -9.53
N PHE A 89 14.05 3.39 -9.53
CA PHE A 89 15.30 2.68 -9.81
C PHE A 89 15.83 2.95 -11.22
N GLU A 90 14.95 2.95 -12.23
CA GLU A 90 15.33 3.30 -13.60
C GLU A 90 15.89 4.72 -13.67
N MET A 91 15.21 5.70 -13.06
CA MET A 91 15.67 7.09 -13.03
C MET A 91 17.05 7.23 -12.37
N VAL A 92 17.28 6.52 -11.26
CA VAL A 92 18.58 6.54 -10.56
C VAL A 92 19.67 5.97 -11.47
N ASN A 93 19.45 4.79 -12.07
CA ASN A 93 20.42 4.13 -12.94
C ASN A 93 20.74 4.97 -14.19
N SER A 94 19.73 5.54 -14.85
CA SER A 94 19.93 6.44 -16.00
C SER A 94 20.66 7.73 -15.61
N SER A 95 20.54 8.19 -14.35
CA SER A 95 21.31 9.34 -13.86
C SER A 95 22.78 9.01 -13.63
N GLU A 96 23.11 7.76 -13.28
CA GLU A 96 24.50 7.30 -13.10
C GLU A 96 25.21 7.09 -14.44
N GLU A 97 24.53 6.53 -15.43
CA GLU A 97 25.08 6.35 -16.79
C GLU A 97 25.39 7.69 -17.46
N ASN A 98 24.50 8.68 -17.33
CA ASN A 98 24.74 10.03 -17.85
C ASN A 98 25.90 10.74 -17.13
N LYS A 99 26.12 10.49 -15.84
CA LYS A 99 27.30 11.02 -15.11
C LYS A 99 28.61 10.40 -15.58
N LYS A 100 28.63 9.09 -15.87
CA LYS A 100 29.81 8.39 -16.42
C LYS A 100 30.16 8.85 -17.84
N ALA A 101 29.16 9.02 -18.70
CA ALA A 101 29.36 9.52 -20.07
C ALA A 101 29.88 10.97 -20.12
N SER A 102 29.44 11.81 -19.16
CA SER A 102 29.88 13.21 -19.06
C SER A 102 31.35 13.32 -18.61
N THR A 103 31.80 12.48 -17.68
CA THR A 103 33.19 12.46 -17.18
C THR A 103 34.18 11.85 -18.18
N GLU A 104 33.73 10.92 -19.04
CA GLU A 104 34.56 10.39 -20.14
C GLU A 104 34.70 11.35 -21.34
N CYS A 105 33.76 12.30 -21.51
CA CYS A 105 33.89 13.34 -22.56
C CYS A 105 34.88 14.44 -22.17
N GLU A 106 34.87 14.89 -20.92
CA GLU A 106 35.78 15.96 -20.43
C GLU A 106 37.24 15.51 -20.44
N SER A 107 37.51 14.24 -20.11
CA SER A 107 38.85 13.66 -20.13
C SER A 107 39.43 13.45 -21.54
N LYS A 108 38.60 13.46 -22.59
CA LYS A 108 39.06 13.37 -24.00
C LYS A 108 39.33 14.74 -24.64
N SER A 109 38.72 15.82 -24.14
CA SER A 109 39.00 17.19 -24.60
C SER A 109 40.34 17.71 -24.11
N GLU A 110 40.78 17.36 -22.90
CA GLU A 110 42.05 17.83 -22.34
C GLU A 110 43.30 17.18 -22.98
N ILE A 111 43.15 16.02 -23.62
CA ILE A 111 44.26 15.31 -24.29
C ILE A 111 44.55 15.88 -25.69
N LYS A 112 43.63 16.66 -26.29
CA LYS A 112 43.75 17.18 -27.67
C LYS A 112 44.38 18.57 -27.80
N GLU A 113 44.64 19.27 -26.69
CA GLU A 113 45.24 20.61 -26.65
C GLU A 113 46.72 20.65 -26.21
N ARG A 114 47.41 19.49 -26.15
CA ARG A 114 48.86 19.40 -25.91
C ARG A 114 49.61 18.82 -27.08
#